data_AF-A0A317V394-F1
#
_entry.id   AF-A0A317V394-F1
#
_cell.length_a   1.000
_cell.length_b   1.000
_cell.length_c   1.000
_cell.angle_alpha   90.00
_cell.angle_beta   90.00
_cell.angle_gamma   90.00
#
_symmetry.space_group_name_H-M   'P 1'
#
loop_
_entity.id
_entity.type
_entity.pdbx_description
1 polymer ?
#
loop_
_entity_poly.entity_id
_entity_poly.type
_entity_poly.pdbx_seq_one_letter_code
_entity_poly.pdbx_strand_id
1 'polypeptide(L)'
;MEYPSTETMNLALNIIDRHGRLKREYTNHPARRGLGIWQDELSEGDFLIIETATVLKKARRQGIGRQLVMDMIQKATKLDTNVRFVFAYPSCLHMAEDLQERTGKTKKERFGMADARTALAIRFFRQLGFHRIGISHWFALSIDINHLSRTISIADDPEPPEVEPILYDEHDSDDPQPEVPEARSVVIGEPLGTDRDFNYNEAKSSRQEVADHLQEKVNRRRARSEYAQLYPIHHALQSLPDSQCIAMLKERALKGDESQGSLIESKDCYKNNILHIAACNFKPVCVEWILKSIAVNHPDLKNGRKYSWVHPS
;
A
#
# COMPACT_ATOMS: atom_id res chain seq x y z
N MET A 1 14.92 3.60 16.55
CA MET A 1 14.35 2.34 16.02
C MET A 1 13.56 2.73 14.79
N GLU A 2 13.90 2.20 13.62
CA GLU A 2 13.17 2.49 12.39
C GLU A 2 11.79 1.81 12.45
N TYR A 3 10.74 2.47 11.96
CA TYR A 3 9.41 1.88 11.94
C TYR A 3 9.32 0.81 10.85
N PRO A 4 8.62 -0.31 11.09
CA PRO A 4 8.42 -1.31 10.05
C PRO A 4 7.64 -0.71 8.88
N SER A 5 7.93 -1.17 7.66
CA SER A 5 7.13 -0.80 6.49
C SER A 5 5.68 -1.26 6.65
N THR A 6 4.79 -0.62 5.90
CA THR A 6 3.36 -0.97 5.86
C THR A 6 3.16 -2.43 5.48
N GLU A 7 3.95 -2.94 4.55
CA GLU A 7 3.91 -4.30 4.04
C GLU A 7 4.39 -5.30 5.10
N THR A 8 5.45 -4.96 5.85
CA THR A 8 5.91 -5.76 6.98
C THR A 8 4.84 -5.83 8.07
N MET A 9 4.22 -4.69 8.40
CA MET A 9 3.11 -4.64 9.35
C MET A 9 1.93 -5.48 8.88
N ASN A 10 1.55 -5.38 7.61
CA ASN A 10 0.45 -6.15 7.03
C ASN A 10 0.75 -7.65 7.03
N LEU A 11 1.98 -8.06 6.75
CA LEU A 11 2.39 -9.48 6.86
C LEU A 11 2.15 -9.96 8.29
N ALA A 12 2.70 -9.24 9.27
CA ALA A 12 2.57 -9.59 10.68
C ALA A 12 1.10 -9.69 11.12
N LEU A 13 0.27 -8.70 10.77
CA LEU A 13 -1.15 -8.69 11.15
C LEU A 13 -1.97 -9.80 10.48
N ASN A 14 -1.65 -10.16 9.24
CA ASN A 14 -2.44 -11.13 8.48
C ASN A 14 -2.06 -12.57 8.81
N ILE A 15 -0.76 -12.90 8.84
CA ILE A 15 -0.32 -14.30 8.92
C ILE A 15 0.32 -14.68 10.25
N ILE A 16 0.81 -13.71 11.04
CA ILE A 16 1.50 -13.97 12.31
C ILE A 16 0.57 -13.70 13.49
N ASP A 17 0.70 -14.47 14.56
CA ASP A 17 -0.01 -14.26 15.82
C ASP A 17 0.75 -13.30 16.75
N ARG A 18 0.16 -12.99 17.91
CA ARG A 18 0.77 -12.10 18.91
C ARG A 18 2.10 -12.61 19.49
N HIS A 19 2.46 -13.87 19.25
CA HIS A 19 3.69 -14.51 19.74
C HIS A 19 4.76 -14.63 18.65
N GLY A 20 4.54 -14.04 17.47
CA GLY A 20 5.49 -14.12 16.37
C GLY A 20 5.43 -15.45 15.61
N ARG A 21 4.34 -16.23 15.74
CA ARG A 21 4.18 -17.53 15.08
C ARG A 21 3.14 -17.49 13.98
N LEU A 22 3.26 -18.38 13.00
CA LEU A 22 2.22 -18.58 11.99
C LEU A 22 0.87 -18.88 12.68
N LYS A 23 -0.18 -18.15 12.31
CA LYS A 23 -1.51 -18.36 12.91
C LYS A 23 -1.98 -19.80 12.67
N ARG A 24 -2.54 -20.42 13.72
CA ARG A 24 -3.04 -21.80 13.72
C ARG A 24 -4.09 -22.13 12.66
N GLU A 25 -4.79 -21.11 12.17
CA GLU A 25 -5.73 -21.25 11.05
C GLU A 25 -5.06 -21.65 9.74
N TYR A 26 -3.78 -21.32 9.57
CA TYR A 26 -3.01 -21.69 8.38
C TYR A 26 -2.28 -23.04 8.52
N THR A 27 -2.21 -23.60 9.73
CA THR A 27 -1.61 -24.92 9.97
C THR A 27 -2.66 -26.02 10.13
N ASN A 28 -3.68 -25.78 10.96
CA ASN A 28 -4.57 -26.83 11.46
C ASN A 28 -6.01 -26.78 10.93
N HIS A 29 -6.47 -25.62 10.46
CA HIS A 29 -7.89 -25.47 10.10
C HIS A 29 -8.24 -26.26 8.83
N PRO A 30 -9.34 -27.04 8.81
CA PRO A 30 -9.69 -27.89 7.67
C PRO A 30 -9.76 -27.16 6.32
N ALA A 31 -10.42 -26.00 6.28
CA ALA A 31 -10.50 -25.16 5.08
C ALA A 31 -9.38 -24.10 4.95
N ARG A 32 -9.00 -23.43 6.06
CA ARG A 32 -8.14 -22.22 5.98
C ARG A 32 -6.66 -22.52 5.80
N ARG A 33 -6.21 -23.74 6.09
CA ARG A 33 -4.83 -24.19 5.86
C ARG A 33 -4.43 -24.28 4.40
N GLY A 34 -5.38 -24.17 3.47
CA GLY A 34 -5.13 -24.34 2.04
C GLY A 34 -4.51 -25.72 1.77
N LEU A 35 -3.36 -25.75 1.08
CA LEU A 35 -2.61 -26.98 0.84
C LEU A 35 -1.93 -27.56 2.09
N GLY A 36 -1.80 -26.77 3.16
CA GLY A 36 -1.10 -27.20 4.38
C GLY A 36 0.40 -27.45 4.17
N ILE A 37 1.00 -26.83 3.16
CA ILE A 37 2.42 -27.01 2.82
C ILE A 37 3.34 -26.10 3.62
N TRP A 38 2.73 -25.13 4.29
CA TRP A 38 3.38 -24.18 5.18
C TRP A 38 2.96 -24.52 6.60
N GLN A 39 3.92 -24.83 7.45
CA GLN A 39 3.73 -25.18 8.86
C GLN A 39 4.52 -24.21 9.74
N ASP A 40 4.93 -24.67 10.92
CA ASP A 40 5.61 -23.85 11.91
C ASP A 40 6.97 -23.31 11.43
N GLU A 41 7.54 -23.83 10.33
CA GLU A 41 8.79 -23.33 9.75
C GLU A 41 8.73 -21.86 9.33
N LEU A 42 7.55 -21.33 8.99
CA LEU A 42 7.39 -19.90 8.69
C LEU A 42 7.52 -19.00 9.93
N SER A 43 7.55 -19.58 11.13
CA SER A 43 7.73 -18.87 12.40
C SER A 43 9.21 -18.73 12.79
N GLU A 44 10.12 -19.28 11.99
CA GLU A 44 11.54 -19.38 12.33
C GLU A 44 12.46 -18.80 11.25
N GLY A 45 13.55 -18.19 11.70
CA GLY A 45 14.60 -17.66 10.84
C GLY A 45 14.25 -16.29 10.25
N ASP A 46 15.14 -15.83 9.39
CA ASP A 46 14.99 -14.55 8.72
C ASP A 46 14.21 -14.75 7.40
N PHE A 47 13.58 -13.67 6.96
CA PHE A 47 12.80 -13.69 5.73
C PHE A 47 12.99 -12.41 4.93
N LEU A 48 12.75 -12.51 3.64
CA LEU A 48 12.70 -11.38 2.72
C LEU A 48 11.24 -11.05 2.41
N ILE A 49 10.84 -9.78 2.48
CA ILE A 49 9.56 -9.32 1.94
C ILE A 49 9.82 -8.56 0.64
N ILE A 50 9.13 -8.95 -0.43
CA ILE A 50 9.07 -8.16 -1.66
C ILE A 50 7.94 -7.16 -1.49
N GLU A 51 8.29 -5.92 -1.11
CA GLU A 51 7.30 -4.85 -0.94
C GLU A 51 6.77 -4.35 -2.28
N THR A 52 7.68 -3.96 -3.17
CA THR A 52 7.31 -3.44 -4.50
C THR A 52 8.28 -3.90 -5.58
N ALA A 53 7.73 -4.25 -6.74
CA ALA A 53 8.50 -4.56 -7.94
C ALA A 53 7.79 -3.98 -9.16
N THR A 54 8.41 -2.99 -9.80
CA THR A 54 7.79 -2.26 -10.92
C THR A 54 8.61 -2.41 -12.20
N VAL A 55 7.93 -2.79 -13.28
CA VAL A 55 8.51 -2.80 -14.63
C VAL A 55 7.77 -1.77 -15.49
N LEU A 56 8.54 -0.80 -16.00
CA LEU A 56 8.02 0.24 -16.91
C LEU A 56 7.33 -0.39 -18.11
N LYS A 57 6.19 0.16 -18.53
CA LYS A 57 5.33 -0.42 -19.58
C LYS A 57 6.09 -0.73 -20.88
N LYS A 58 6.98 0.18 -21.29
CA LYS A 58 7.86 0.03 -22.48
C LYS A 58 8.85 -1.15 -22.40
N ALA A 59 9.14 -1.64 -21.21
CA ALA A 59 10.10 -2.72 -20.95
C ALA A 59 9.42 -4.02 -20.49
N ARG A 60 8.08 -4.07 -20.46
CA ARG A 60 7.33 -5.28 -20.09
C ARG A 60 7.47 -6.36 -21.18
N ARG A 61 7.15 -7.61 -20.81
CA ARG A 61 7.17 -8.80 -21.69
C ARG A 61 8.56 -9.22 -22.20
N GLN A 62 9.64 -8.68 -21.64
CA GLN A 62 11.02 -9.03 -21.97
C GLN A 62 11.70 -9.88 -20.89
N GLY A 63 10.93 -10.47 -19.96
CA GLY A 63 11.47 -11.26 -18.85
C GLY A 63 12.10 -10.43 -17.71
N ILE A 64 12.18 -9.10 -17.83
CA ILE A 64 12.82 -8.22 -16.84
C ILE A 64 12.26 -8.39 -15.42
N GLY A 65 10.93 -8.49 -15.26
CA GLY A 65 10.32 -8.66 -13.94
C GLY A 65 10.76 -9.95 -13.24
N ARG A 66 10.86 -11.05 -14.00
CA ARG A 66 11.40 -12.31 -13.49
C ARG A 66 12.85 -12.15 -13.06
N GLN A 67 13.68 -11.56 -13.92
CA GLN A 67 15.09 -11.34 -13.60
C GLN A 67 15.26 -10.48 -12.35
N LEU A 68 14.50 -9.38 -12.23
CA LEU A 68 14.53 -8.50 -11.07
C LEU A 68 14.25 -9.25 -9.76
N VAL A 69 13.16 -10.02 -9.71
CA VAL A 69 12.78 -10.77 -8.51
C VAL A 69 13.81 -11.84 -8.19
N MET A 70 14.26 -12.61 -9.18
CA MET A 70 15.23 -13.68 -8.95
C MET A 70 16.60 -13.13 -8.52
N ASP A 71 17.06 -12.02 -9.10
CA ASP A 71 18.31 -11.36 -8.71
C ASP A 71 18.22 -10.79 -7.29
N MET A 72 17.05 -10.26 -6.88
CA MET A 72 16.80 -9.81 -5.51
C MET A 72 16.90 -10.95 -4.51
N ILE A 73 16.26 -12.09 -4.80
CA ILE A 73 16.32 -13.30 -3.97
C ILE A 73 17.76 -13.80 -3.88
N GLN A 74 18.47 -13.92 -4.99
CA GLN A 74 19.86 -14.35 -5.02
C GLN A 74 20.81 -13.43 -4.24
N LYS A 75 20.53 -12.12 -4.21
CA LYS A 75 21.31 -11.17 -3.42
C LYS A 75 21.01 -11.34 -1.94
N ALA A 76 19.73 -11.43 -1.57
CA ALA A 76 19.32 -11.61 -0.16
C ALA A 76 19.93 -12.88 0.42
N THR A 77 19.88 -14.01 -0.30
CA THR A 77 20.47 -15.28 0.15
C THR A 77 21.98 -15.28 0.27
N LYS A 78 22.66 -14.36 -0.44
CA LYS A 78 24.12 -14.17 -0.32
C LYS A 78 24.51 -13.22 0.81
N LEU A 79 23.64 -12.26 1.14
CA LEU A 79 23.87 -11.30 2.21
C LEU A 79 23.61 -11.91 3.58
N ASP A 80 22.61 -12.79 3.65
CA ASP A 80 22.20 -13.42 4.89
C ASP A 80 21.90 -14.90 4.64
N THR A 81 22.69 -15.75 5.30
CA THR A 81 22.58 -17.19 5.20
C THR A 81 21.35 -17.77 5.90
N ASN A 82 20.67 -16.97 6.72
CA ASN A 82 19.51 -17.39 7.50
C ASN A 82 18.16 -16.97 6.88
N VAL A 83 18.17 -16.32 5.71
CA VAL A 83 16.94 -16.07 4.96
C VAL A 83 16.43 -17.39 4.40
N ARG A 84 15.29 -17.86 4.92
CA ARG A 84 14.69 -19.16 4.54
C ARG A 84 13.52 -19.00 3.58
N PHE A 85 12.77 -17.93 3.75
CA PHE A 85 11.53 -17.69 3.02
C PHE A 85 11.49 -16.28 2.42
N VAL A 86 10.81 -16.18 1.29
CA VAL A 86 10.53 -14.92 0.62
C VAL A 86 9.02 -14.74 0.55
N PHE A 87 8.52 -13.64 1.10
CA PHE A 87 7.10 -13.29 1.12
C PHE A 87 6.78 -12.27 0.05
N ALA A 88 5.59 -12.37 -0.52
CA ALA A 88 5.03 -11.39 -1.42
C ALA A 88 3.52 -11.27 -1.22
N TYR A 89 2.99 -10.07 -1.44
CA TYR A 89 1.56 -9.81 -1.56
C TYR A 89 1.25 -9.49 -3.02
N PRO A 90 0.82 -10.46 -3.85
CA PRO A 90 0.53 -10.22 -5.25
C PRO A 90 -0.66 -9.27 -5.40
N SER A 91 -0.37 -8.03 -5.79
CA SER A 91 -1.37 -7.01 -6.04
C SER A 91 -0.89 -6.07 -7.14
N CYS A 92 -1.74 -5.14 -7.56
CA CYS A 92 -1.36 -4.08 -8.47
C CYS A 92 -0.93 -2.84 -7.69
N LEU A 93 0.20 -2.26 -8.10
CA LEU A 93 0.62 -0.95 -7.60
C LEU A 93 -0.31 0.10 -8.21
N HIS A 94 -0.91 0.94 -7.39
CA HIS A 94 -1.78 2.01 -7.86
C HIS A 94 -0.98 3.30 -8.12
N MET A 95 0.08 3.19 -8.93
CA MET A 95 1.03 4.30 -9.11
C MET A 95 1.08 4.79 -10.56
N ALA A 96 1.29 6.11 -10.71
CA ALA A 96 1.59 6.80 -11.96
C ALA A 96 0.68 6.41 -13.15
N GLU A 97 1.19 5.61 -14.09
CA GLU A 97 0.49 5.18 -15.31
C GLU A 97 -0.84 4.46 -15.00
N ASP A 98 -0.91 3.71 -13.89
CA ASP A 98 -2.12 3.00 -13.48
C ASP A 98 -3.23 3.96 -13.01
N LEU A 99 -2.86 5.15 -12.47
CA LEU A 99 -3.83 6.20 -12.13
C LEU A 99 -4.36 6.89 -13.40
N GLN A 100 -3.49 7.09 -14.40
CA GLN A 100 -3.90 7.66 -15.67
C GLN A 100 -4.90 6.74 -16.40
N GLU A 101 -4.67 5.42 -16.41
CA GLU A 101 -5.59 4.44 -16.99
C GLU A 101 -6.96 4.37 -16.27
N ARG A 102 -7.03 4.82 -15.01
CA ARG A 102 -8.27 4.89 -14.22
C ARG A 102 -9.04 6.20 -14.38
N THR A 103 -8.46 7.18 -15.06
CA THR A 103 -9.10 8.50 -15.24
C THR A 103 -10.36 8.35 -16.11
N GLY A 104 -11.50 8.88 -15.63
CA GLY A 104 -12.79 8.76 -16.32
C GLY A 104 -13.46 7.40 -16.22
N LYS A 105 -12.90 6.46 -15.44
CA LYS A 105 -13.51 5.14 -15.18
C LYS A 105 -14.45 5.17 -13.98
N THR A 106 -15.57 4.47 -14.10
CA THR A 106 -16.51 4.22 -13.00
C THR A 106 -15.86 3.38 -11.91
N LYS A 107 -16.43 3.40 -10.70
CA LYS A 107 -15.97 2.57 -9.58
C LYS A 107 -15.94 1.07 -9.93
N LYS A 108 -16.99 0.56 -10.57
CA LYS A 108 -17.10 -0.83 -11.03
C LYS A 108 -16.00 -1.19 -12.03
N GLU A 109 -15.74 -0.34 -13.01
CA GLU A 109 -14.62 -0.56 -13.96
C GLU A 109 -13.27 -0.55 -13.25
N ARG A 110 -13.05 0.37 -12.30
CA ARG A 110 -11.80 0.42 -11.53
C ARG A 110 -11.57 -0.85 -10.72
N PHE A 111 -12.62 -1.43 -10.13
CA PHE A 111 -12.54 -2.73 -9.46
C PHE A 111 -12.20 -3.85 -10.43
N GLY A 112 -12.93 -3.98 -11.54
CA GLY A 112 -12.62 -5.01 -12.55
C GLY A 112 -11.20 -4.90 -13.12
N MET A 113 -10.69 -3.68 -13.27
CA MET A 113 -9.29 -3.44 -13.66
C MET A 113 -8.31 -3.87 -12.56
N ALA A 114 -8.60 -3.60 -11.29
CA ALA A 114 -7.77 -4.04 -10.17
C ALA A 114 -7.73 -5.57 -10.08
N ASP A 115 -8.89 -6.24 -10.18
CA ASP A 115 -9.00 -7.70 -10.14
C ASP A 115 -8.21 -8.35 -11.29
N ALA A 116 -8.35 -7.83 -12.51
CA ALA A 116 -7.60 -8.32 -13.66
C ALA A 116 -6.08 -8.17 -13.47
N ARG A 117 -5.62 -7.06 -12.87
CA ARG A 117 -4.19 -6.86 -12.60
C ARG A 117 -3.71 -7.73 -11.44
N THR A 118 -4.49 -7.91 -10.39
CA THR A 118 -4.20 -8.84 -9.29
C THR A 118 -4.07 -10.27 -9.81
N ALA A 119 -4.96 -10.73 -10.68
CA ALA A 119 -4.87 -12.04 -11.31
C ALA A 119 -3.57 -12.21 -12.12
N LEU A 120 -3.13 -11.16 -12.83
CA LEU A 120 -1.83 -11.16 -13.53
C LEU A 120 -0.65 -11.23 -12.57
N ALA A 121 -0.70 -10.50 -11.44
CA ALA A 121 0.34 -10.53 -10.41
C ALA A 121 0.43 -11.91 -9.74
N ILE A 122 -0.71 -12.51 -9.37
CA ILE A 122 -0.79 -13.88 -8.83
C ILE A 122 -0.14 -14.86 -9.80
N ARG A 123 -0.53 -14.82 -11.09
CA ARG A 123 0.05 -15.72 -12.10
C ARG A 123 1.57 -15.52 -12.25
N PHE A 124 2.04 -14.28 -12.17
CA PHE A 124 3.47 -13.97 -12.22
C PHE A 124 4.22 -14.60 -11.04
N PHE A 125 3.78 -14.40 -9.81
CA PHE A 125 4.45 -14.96 -8.63
C PHE A 125 4.41 -16.49 -8.61
N ARG A 126 3.27 -17.09 -8.99
CA ARG A 126 3.16 -18.55 -9.16
C ARG A 126 4.16 -19.11 -10.17
N GLN A 127 4.35 -18.44 -11.30
CA GLN A 127 5.36 -18.84 -12.29
C GLN A 127 6.80 -18.74 -11.78
N LEU A 128 7.05 -17.98 -10.70
CA LEU A 128 8.34 -17.94 -10.02
C LEU A 128 8.47 -19.01 -8.91
N GLY A 129 7.42 -19.80 -8.68
CA GLY A 129 7.38 -20.87 -7.68
C GLY A 129 6.81 -20.47 -6.33
N PHE A 130 6.25 -19.26 -6.21
CA PHE A 130 5.56 -18.85 -5.00
C PHE A 130 4.21 -19.58 -4.88
N HIS A 131 3.85 -19.96 -3.66
CA HIS A 131 2.57 -20.59 -3.35
C HIS A 131 1.88 -19.83 -2.22
N ARG A 132 0.54 -19.89 -2.19
CA ARG A 132 -0.27 -19.18 -1.21
C ARG A 132 -0.08 -19.76 0.19
N ILE A 133 -0.11 -18.89 1.21
CA ILE A 133 -0.12 -19.31 2.62
C ILE A 133 -1.55 -19.52 3.05
N GLY A 134 -1.95 -20.79 3.15
CA GLY A 134 -3.33 -21.18 3.39
C GLY A 134 -4.29 -20.58 2.37
N ILE A 135 -5.38 -19.96 2.85
CA ILE A 135 -6.31 -19.17 2.01
C ILE A 135 -6.06 -17.66 2.11
N SER A 136 -4.90 -17.22 2.60
CA SER A 136 -4.59 -15.79 2.72
C SER A 136 -4.26 -15.16 1.36
N HIS A 137 -4.15 -13.83 1.31
CA HIS A 137 -3.64 -13.12 0.13
C HIS A 137 -2.10 -13.12 0.01
N TRP A 138 -1.40 -13.69 1.01
CA TRP A 138 0.05 -13.75 1.04
C TRP A 138 0.58 -15.02 0.39
N PHE A 139 1.72 -14.85 -0.29
CA PHE A 139 2.44 -15.91 -0.95
C PHE A 139 3.83 -16.03 -0.34
N ALA A 140 4.34 -17.27 -0.29
CA ALA A 140 5.70 -17.57 0.13
C ALA A 140 6.45 -18.39 -0.91
N LEU A 141 7.77 -18.22 -0.93
CA LEU A 141 8.73 -19.03 -1.65
C LEU A 141 9.78 -19.52 -0.65
N SER A 142 9.97 -20.84 -0.57
CA SER A 142 11.09 -21.42 0.18
C SER A 142 12.35 -21.38 -0.66
N ILE A 143 13.46 -20.92 -0.09
CA ILE A 143 14.78 -20.94 -0.75
C ILE A 143 15.34 -22.37 -0.82
N ASP A 144 14.88 -23.26 0.06
CA ASP A 144 15.22 -24.68 -0.01
C ASP A 144 14.60 -25.31 -1.26
N ILE A 145 15.45 -25.91 -2.09
CA ILE A 145 15.06 -26.58 -3.33
C ILE A 145 14.31 -27.89 -3.07
N ASN A 146 14.49 -28.49 -1.90
CA ASN A 146 13.83 -29.74 -1.50
C ASN A 146 12.52 -29.49 -0.75
N HIS A 147 12.11 -28.23 -0.56
CA HIS A 147 10.88 -27.90 0.13
C HIS A 147 9.65 -28.41 -0.62
N LEU A 148 8.62 -28.87 0.10
CA LEU A 148 7.39 -29.43 -0.49
C LEU A 148 6.70 -28.46 -1.46
N SER A 149 6.79 -27.15 -1.20
CA SER A 149 6.27 -26.13 -2.11
C SER A 149 6.91 -26.13 -3.50
N ARG A 150 8.06 -26.80 -3.70
CA ARG A 150 8.75 -26.92 -4.99
C ARG A 150 8.20 -28.05 -5.87
N THR A 151 7.49 -29.01 -5.28
CA THR A 151 6.94 -30.16 -6.00
C THR A 151 5.48 -29.99 -6.40
N ILE A 152 4.83 -28.93 -5.92
CA ILE A 152 3.41 -28.68 -6.15
C ILE A 152 3.19 -28.00 -7.49
N SER A 153 2.15 -28.44 -8.19
CA SER A 153 1.72 -27.78 -9.41
C SER A 153 1.07 -26.44 -9.07
N ILE A 154 1.39 -25.42 -9.86
CA ILE A 154 0.76 -24.11 -9.80
C ILE A 154 -0.78 -24.21 -9.90
N ALA A 155 -1.30 -25.21 -10.61
CA ALA A 155 -2.73 -25.43 -10.78
C ALA A 155 -3.44 -25.90 -9.50
N ASP A 156 -2.70 -26.48 -8.55
CA ASP A 156 -3.24 -27.00 -7.29
C ASP A 156 -3.23 -25.93 -6.18
N ASP A 157 -2.62 -24.76 -6.42
CA ASP A 157 -2.54 -23.68 -5.45
C ASP A 157 -3.92 -23.02 -5.22
N PRO A 158 -4.47 -23.08 -4.01
CA PRO A 158 -5.87 -22.74 -3.75
C PRO A 158 -6.14 -21.26 -3.97
N GLU A 159 -7.36 -20.95 -4.40
CA GLU A 159 -7.90 -19.60 -4.34
C GLU A 159 -8.73 -19.43 -3.06
N PRO A 160 -8.68 -18.25 -2.41
CA PRO A 160 -9.64 -17.92 -1.38
C PRO A 160 -11.05 -17.94 -1.96
N PRO A 161 -12.07 -18.31 -1.17
CA PRO A 161 -13.45 -18.22 -1.61
C PRO A 161 -13.76 -16.78 -2.02
N GLU A 162 -14.43 -16.62 -3.17
CA GLU A 162 -14.93 -15.32 -3.60
C GLU A 162 -15.91 -14.82 -2.54
N VAL A 163 -15.52 -13.77 -1.81
CA VAL A 163 -16.48 -13.02 -1.01
C VAL A 163 -17.25 -12.18 -2.00
N GLU A 164 -18.55 -12.45 -2.17
CA GLU A 164 -19.41 -11.57 -2.96
C GLU A 164 -19.16 -10.14 -2.46
N PRO A 165 -18.75 -9.22 -3.35
CA PRO A 165 -18.50 -7.85 -2.93
C PRO A 165 -19.80 -7.37 -2.32
N ILE A 166 -19.77 -7.11 -1.01
CA ILE A 166 -20.88 -6.44 -0.33
C ILE A 166 -21.09 -5.19 -1.16
N LEU A 167 -22.24 -5.11 -1.84
CA LEU A 167 -22.65 -3.98 -2.64
C LEU A 167 -22.77 -2.81 -1.67
N TYR A 168 -21.64 -2.16 -1.36
CA TYR A 168 -21.65 -0.83 -0.78
C TYR A 168 -22.36 0.01 -1.82
N ASP A 169 -23.51 0.56 -1.44
CA ASP A 169 -24.41 1.34 -2.28
C ASP A 169 -23.66 2.17 -3.32
N GLU A 170 -24.30 2.24 -4.49
CA GLU A 170 -23.98 2.84 -5.78
C GLU A 170 -23.61 4.34 -5.77
N HIS A 171 -23.02 4.84 -4.68
CA HIS A 171 -22.50 6.19 -4.62
C HIS A 171 -21.12 6.24 -5.28
N ASP A 172 -21.11 6.72 -6.53
CA ASP A 172 -19.95 7.24 -7.24
C ASP A 172 -19.28 8.32 -6.36
N SER A 173 -18.38 7.89 -5.48
CA SER A 173 -17.48 8.80 -4.80
C SER A 173 -16.37 9.17 -5.78
N ASP A 174 -16.23 10.46 -6.07
CA ASP A 174 -15.09 11.07 -6.80
C ASP A 174 -13.74 10.93 -6.07
N ASP A 175 -13.61 10.00 -5.10
CA ASP A 175 -12.36 9.78 -4.38
C ASP A 175 -11.32 9.19 -5.36
N PRO A 176 -10.20 9.90 -5.62
CA PRO A 176 -9.13 9.39 -6.46
C PRO A 176 -8.34 8.28 -5.77
N GLN A 177 -8.54 8.04 -4.47
CA GLN A 177 -7.87 6.94 -3.78
C GLN A 177 -8.43 5.58 -4.24
N PRO A 178 -7.56 4.58 -4.44
CA PRO A 178 -8.00 3.23 -4.66
C PRO A 178 -8.72 2.73 -3.42
N GLU A 179 -10.02 2.47 -3.53
CA GLU A 179 -10.67 1.49 -2.65
C GLU A 179 -10.02 0.14 -2.98
N VAL A 180 -8.98 -0.23 -2.23
CA VAL A 180 -8.56 -1.62 -2.15
C VAL A 180 -9.75 -2.35 -1.51
N PRO A 181 -10.24 -3.47 -2.08
CA PRO A 181 -11.12 -4.33 -1.33
C PRO A 181 -10.41 -4.65 -0.01
N GLU A 182 -10.90 -4.10 1.10
CA GLU A 182 -10.55 -4.65 2.41
C GLU A 182 -11.05 -6.08 2.36
N ALA A 183 -10.15 -7.03 2.11
CA ALA A 183 -10.45 -8.43 2.20
C ALA A 183 -10.72 -8.72 3.68
N ARG A 184 -11.96 -8.48 4.10
CA ARG A 184 -12.51 -9.05 5.31
C ARG A 184 -12.57 -10.54 5.04
N SER A 185 -11.61 -11.28 5.57
CA SER A 185 -11.77 -12.71 5.78
C SER A 185 -13.06 -12.89 6.59
N VAL A 186 -14.14 -13.29 5.91
CA VAL A 186 -15.40 -13.58 6.59
C VAL A 186 -15.12 -14.77 7.49
N VAL A 187 -15.16 -14.53 8.80
CA VAL A 187 -15.12 -15.58 9.82
C VAL A 187 -16.46 -16.29 9.76
N ILE A 188 -16.61 -17.28 8.87
CA ILE A 188 -17.68 -18.25 8.98
C ILE A 188 -17.17 -19.34 9.93
N GLY A 189 -17.37 -19.11 11.24
CA GLY A 189 -17.19 -20.15 12.24
C GLY A 189 -18.43 -21.03 12.29
N GLU A 190 -18.25 -22.35 12.24
CA GLU A 190 -19.27 -23.32 12.68
C GLU A 190 -19.52 -23.19 14.20
N PRO A 191 -20.70 -23.60 14.70
CA PRO A 191 -21.10 -23.32 16.08
C PRO A 191 -20.20 -24.06 17.07
N LEU A 192 -19.56 -23.30 17.96
CA LEU A 192 -18.71 -23.77 19.05
C LEU A 192 -19.48 -24.72 19.96
N GLY A 193 -19.23 -26.02 19.80
CA GLY A 193 -19.56 -27.04 20.78
C GLY A 193 -18.54 -27.03 21.91
N THR A 194 -19.05 -26.82 23.12
CA THR A 194 -18.46 -27.21 24.41
C THR A 194 -17.03 -26.77 24.69
N ASP A 195 -16.81 -25.47 24.83
CA ASP A 195 -16.01 -25.01 25.96
C ASP A 195 -16.69 -23.80 26.59
N ARG A 196 -16.87 -23.88 27.90
CA ARG A 196 -17.69 -22.95 28.69
C ARG A 196 -17.00 -21.58 28.76
N ASP A 197 -17.84 -20.56 28.88
CA ASP A 197 -17.53 -19.14 29.10
C ASP A 197 -17.11 -18.31 27.88
N PHE A 198 -17.91 -18.31 26.81
CA PHE A 198 -17.96 -17.18 25.88
C PHE A 198 -18.95 -16.12 26.39
N ASN A 199 -18.44 -14.94 26.72
CA ASN A 199 -19.24 -13.80 27.15
C ASN A 199 -19.97 -13.19 25.94
N TYR A 200 -21.28 -13.42 25.82
CA TYR A 200 -22.13 -12.89 24.75
C TYR A 200 -22.15 -11.35 24.62
N ASN A 201 -21.49 -10.61 25.51
CA ASN A 201 -21.31 -9.16 25.38
C ASN A 201 -20.27 -8.77 24.31
N GLU A 202 -19.31 -9.64 23.94
CA GLU A 202 -18.32 -9.35 22.87
C GLU A 202 -18.95 -9.32 21.46
N ALA A 203 -19.96 -10.16 21.19
CA ALA A 203 -20.65 -10.15 19.89
C ALA A 203 -21.51 -8.88 19.68
N LYS A 204 -21.96 -8.23 20.76
CA LYS A 204 -22.57 -6.89 20.68
C LYS A 204 -21.51 -5.80 20.46
N SER A 205 -20.30 -5.98 21.02
CA SER A 205 -19.14 -5.12 20.75
C SER A 205 -18.80 -5.09 19.27
N SER A 206 -18.80 -6.23 18.57
CA SER A 206 -18.44 -6.26 17.14
C SER A 206 -19.43 -5.53 16.22
N ARG A 207 -20.74 -5.51 16.53
CA ARG A 207 -21.71 -4.68 15.79
C ARG A 207 -21.51 -3.20 16.05
N GLN A 208 -21.21 -2.84 17.30
CA GLN A 208 -20.89 -1.46 17.67
C GLN A 208 -19.57 -1.02 17.01
N GLU A 209 -18.54 -1.86 17.01
CA GLU A 209 -17.26 -1.60 16.34
C GLU A 209 -17.40 -1.47 14.82
N VAL A 210 -18.26 -2.27 14.18
CA VAL A 210 -18.56 -2.11 12.75
C VAL A 210 -19.32 -0.80 12.50
N ALA A 211 -20.27 -0.43 13.35
CA ALA A 211 -20.99 0.84 13.27
C ALA A 211 -20.05 2.03 13.51
N ASP A 212 -19.17 1.95 14.49
CA ASP A 212 -18.17 2.95 14.84
C ASP A 212 -17.16 3.11 13.70
N HIS A 213 -16.73 2.01 13.07
CA HIS A 213 -15.85 2.04 11.92
C HIS A 213 -16.52 2.70 10.70
N LEU A 214 -17.80 2.40 10.44
CA LEU A 214 -18.58 3.05 9.38
C LEU A 214 -18.75 4.55 9.68
N GLN A 215 -19.08 4.90 10.92
CA GLN A 215 -19.21 6.28 11.35
C GLN A 215 -17.89 7.04 11.21
N GLU A 216 -16.77 6.42 11.58
CA GLU A 216 -15.43 6.99 11.42
C GLU A 216 -15.06 7.16 9.94
N LYS A 217 -15.48 6.25 9.06
CA LYS A 217 -15.30 6.41 7.61
C LYS A 217 -16.12 7.59 7.07
N VAL A 218 -17.36 7.77 7.53
CA VAL A 218 -18.19 8.94 7.20
C VAL A 218 -17.56 10.23 7.72
N ASN A 219 -17.06 10.23 8.96
CA ASN A 219 -16.39 11.38 9.56
C ASN A 219 -15.12 11.76 8.80
N ARG A 220 -14.29 10.79 8.43
CA ARG A 220 -13.08 11.02 7.61
C ARG A 220 -13.41 11.60 6.24
N ARG A 221 -14.50 11.14 5.60
CA ARG A 221 -14.98 11.72 4.33
C ARG A 221 -15.43 13.16 4.50
N ARG A 222 -16.21 13.45 5.55
CA ARG A 222 -16.63 14.82 5.88
C ARG A 222 -15.42 15.71 6.14
N ALA A 223 -14.48 15.26 6.96
CA ALA A 223 -13.25 16.00 7.27
C ALA A 223 -12.39 16.27 6.02
N ARG A 224 -12.28 15.30 5.09
CA ARG A 224 -11.59 15.51 3.80
C ARG A 224 -12.31 16.53 2.92
N SER A 225 -13.64 16.48 2.86
CA SER A 225 -14.45 17.45 2.10
C SER A 225 -14.31 18.86 2.67
N GLU A 226 -14.41 19.00 3.99
CA GLU A 226 -14.19 20.27 4.70
C GLU A 226 -12.75 20.78 4.48
N TYR A 227 -11.75 19.90 4.57
CA TYR A 227 -10.35 20.24 4.30
C TYR A 227 -10.13 20.69 2.85
N ALA A 228 -10.77 20.05 1.87
CA ALA A 228 -10.70 20.44 0.47
C ALA A 228 -11.35 21.82 0.21
N GLN A 229 -12.42 22.15 0.94
CA GLN A 229 -13.07 23.46 0.84
C GLN A 229 -12.23 24.57 1.48
N LEU A 230 -11.66 24.32 2.66
CA LEU A 230 -10.88 25.31 3.41
C LEU A 230 -9.46 25.50 2.84
N TYR A 231 -8.83 24.41 2.39
CA TYR A 231 -7.44 24.39 1.94
C TYR A 231 -7.30 23.75 0.56
N PRO A 232 -7.92 24.32 -0.49
CA PRO A 232 -8.02 23.69 -1.81
C PRO A 232 -6.65 23.39 -2.45
N ILE A 233 -5.62 24.21 -2.21
CA ILE A 233 -4.27 23.98 -2.75
C ILE A 233 -3.55 22.86 -1.99
N HIS A 234 -3.68 22.84 -0.67
CA HIS A 234 -3.08 21.80 0.17
C HIS A 234 -3.67 20.43 -0.19
N HIS A 235 -5.00 20.37 -0.37
CA HIS A 235 -5.69 19.19 -0.87
C HIS A 235 -5.27 18.81 -2.30
N ALA A 236 -5.16 19.78 -3.22
CA ALA A 236 -4.71 19.53 -4.59
C ALA A 236 -3.31 18.90 -4.65
N LEU A 237 -2.36 19.40 -3.84
CA LEU A 237 -1.00 18.85 -3.77
C LEU A 237 -0.94 17.41 -3.25
N GLN A 238 -1.93 16.98 -2.47
CA GLN A 238 -2.07 15.60 -2.00
C GLN A 238 -2.77 14.70 -3.03
N SER A 239 -3.75 15.22 -3.77
CA SER A 239 -4.69 14.42 -4.55
C SER A 239 -4.42 14.42 -6.07
N LEU A 240 -3.82 15.48 -6.62
CA LEU A 240 -3.67 15.66 -8.06
C LEU A 240 -2.24 15.39 -8.55
N PRO A 241 -2.03 15.04 -9.84
CA PRO A 241 -0.70 14.92 -10.44
C PRO A 241 0.07 16.25 -10.40
N ASP A 242 1.41 16.16 -10.38
CA ASP A 242 2.33 17.32 -10.28
C ASP A 242 2.09 18.36 -11.39
N SER A 243 1.78 17.91 -12.61
CA SER A 243 1.45 18.78 -13.75
C SER A 243 0.15 19.57 -13.61
N GLN A 244 -0.83 19.04 -12.89
CA GLN A 244 -2.09 19.75 -12.62
C GLN A 244 -1.92 20.70 -11.42
N CYS A 245 -1.19 20.26 -10.40
CA CYS A 245 -0.86 21.07 -9.23
C CYS A 245 -0.12 22.35 -9.64
N ILE A 246 0.88 22.22 -10.52
CA ILE A 246 1.66 23.38 -10.98
C ILE A 246 0.81 24.35 -11.82
N ALA A 247 -0.14 23.86 -12.62
CA ALA A 247 -1.06 24.71 -13.37
C ALA A 247 -1.93 25.54 -12.42
N MET A 248 -2.49 24.91 -11.38
CA MET A 248 -3.28 25.58 -10.35
C MET A 248 -2.46 26.60 -9.55
N LEU A 249 -1.23 26.26 -9.17
CA LEU A 249 -0.32 27.17 -8.46
C LEU A 249 0.01 28.40 -9.31
N LYS A 250 0.31 28.21 -10.60
CA LYS A 250 0.58 29.31 -11.55
C LYS A 250 -0.66 30.17 -11.80
N GLU A 251 -1.83 29.56 -11.98
CA GLU A 251 -3.09 30.27 -12.19
C GLU A 251 -3.44 31.16 -10.99
N ARG A 252 -3.27 30.65 -9.76
CA ARG A 252 -3.47 31.45 -8.54
C ARG A 252 -2.43 32.54 -8.37
N ALA A 253 -1.18 32.27 -8.72
CA ALA A 253 -0.10 33.26 -8.70
C ALA A 253 -0.34 34.40 -9.72
N LEU A 254 -1.00 34.11 -10.85
CA LEU A 254 -1.39 35.09 -11.86
C LEU A 254 -2.63 35.92 -11.45
N LYS A 255 -3.51 35.36 -10.63
CA LYS A 255 -4.75 36.00 -10.15
C LYS A 255 -4.54 36.87 -8.90
N GLY A 256 -3.34 36.89 -8.31
CA GLY A 256 -3.04 37.56 -7.05
C GLY A 256 -2.34 38.92 -7.20
N ASP A 257 -3.15 39.97 -7.11
CA ASP A 257 -2.84 41.32 -6.62
C ASP A 257 -2.12 41.23 -5.25
N GLU A 258 -1.00 41.96 -5.07
CA GLU A 258 -0.15 42.19 -3.86
C GLU A 258 0.10 41.04 -2.84
N SER A 259 -0.32 39.80 -3.10
CA SER A 259 -0.44 38.72 -2.09
C SER A 259 0.37 37.45 -2.41
N GLN A 260 1.42 37.56 -3.23
CA GLN A 260 2.38 36.46 -3.46
C GLN A 260 2.98 35.93 -2.14
N GLY A 261 3.15 36.79 -1.12
CA GLY A 261 3.55 36.39 0.23
C GLY A 261 2.51 35.50 0.95
N SER A 262 1.21 35.77 0.75
CA SER A 262 0.12 35.06 1.41
C SER A 262 -0.01 33.60 0.98
N LEU A 263 0.30 33.26 -0.28
CA LEU A 263 0.15 31.90 -0.78
C LEU A 263 1.25 30.95 -0.27
N ILE A 264 2.50 31.42 -0.25
CA ILE A 264 3.66 30.62 0.18
C ILE A 264 3.67 30.45 1.71
N GLU A 265 3.22 31.48 2.43
CA GLU A 265 3.08 31.45 3.88
C GLU A 265 1.78 30.80 4.35
N SER A 266 0.86 30.49 3.42
CA SER A 266 -0.38 29.80 3.76
C SER A 266 -0.07 28.44 4.38
N LYS A 267 -0.79 28.16 5.47
CA LYS A 267 -0.66 26.93 6.24
C LYS A 267 -2.03 26.30 6.36
N ASP A 268 -2.06 24.96 6.33
CA ASP A 268 -3.26 24.21 6.68
C ASP A 268 -3.50 24.18 8.20
N CYS A 269 -4.58 23.52 8.61
CA CYS A 269 -4.91 23.32 10.03
C CYS A 269 -3.84 22.53 10.81
N TYR A 270 -2.92 21.84 10.13
CA TYR A 270 -1.78 21.13 10.71
C TYR A 270 -0.48 21.94 10.66
N LYS A 271 -0.56 23.22 10.30
CA LYS A 271 0.59 24.14 10.15
C LYS A 271 1.56 23.75 9.02
N ASN A 272 1.17 22.85 8.12
CA ASN A 272 1.93 22.51 6.93
C ASN A 272 1.73 23.59 5.88
N ASN A 273 2.82 24.10 5.30
CA ASN A 273 2.73 24.95 4.13
C ASN A 273 2.74 24.12 2.84
N ILE A 274 2.47 24.78 1.72
CA ILE A 274 2.43 24.14 0.39
C ILE A 274 3.76 23.47 -0.01
N LEU A 275 4.92 23.96 0.48
CA LEU A 275 6.22 23.34 0.23
C LEU A 275 6.34 21.98 0.95
N HIS A 276 5.93 21.92 2.22
CA HIS A 276 5.95 20.68 2.99
C HIS A 276 5.10 19.61 2.30
N ILE A 277 3.87 19.98 1.89
CA ILE A 277 2.96 19.03 1.24
C ILE A 277 3.49 18.61 -0.14
N ALA A 278 4.00 19.54 -0.95
CA ALA A 278 4.58 19.21 -2.26
C ALA A 278 5.79 18.26 -2.15
N ALA A 279 6.66 18.47 -1.16
CA ALA A 279 7.80 17.62 -0.91
C ALA A 279 7.38 16.22 -0.45
N CYS A 280 6.48 16.13 0.54
CA CYS A 280 5.99 14.85 1.06
C CYS A 280 5.22 14.02 0.02
N ASN A 281 4.61 14.67 -0.98
CA ASN A 281 3.88 13.98 -2.07
C ASN A 281 4.69 13.81 -3.35
N PHE A 282 6.03 13.95 -3.28
CA PHE A 282 6.96 13.79 -4.40
C PHE A 282 6.53 14.56 -5.66
N LYS A 283 6.29 15.87 -5.51
CA LYS A 283 5.91 16.79 -6.58
C LYS A 283 7.11 17.67 -7.02
N PRO A 284 8.11 17.12 -7.73
CA PRO A 284 9.36 17.81 -8.01
C PRO A 284 9.18 19.13 -8.77
N VAL A 285 8.22 19.21 -9.71
CA VAL A 285 7.97 20.43 -10.49
C VAL A 285 7.35 21.51 -9.61
N CYS A 286 6.39 21.15 -8.76
CA CYS A 286 5.83 22.08 -7.78
C CYS A 286 6.88 22.55 -6.77
N VAL A 287 7.71 21.66 -6.23
CA VAL A 287 8.77 22.01 -5.27
C VAL A 287 9.78 22.98 -5.89
N GLU A 288 10.25 22.70 -7.11
CA GLU A 288 11.18 23.57 -7.82
C GLU A 288 10.58 24.97 -8.04
N TRP A 289 9.32 25.03 -8.46
CA TRP A 289 8.63 26.31 -8.66
C TRP A 289 8.44 27.08 -7.34
N ILE A 290 7.99 26.41 -6.27
CA ILE A 290 7.78 27.04 -4.96
C ILE A 290 9.10 27.60 -4.41
N LEU A 291 10.20 26.85 -4.50
CA LEU A 291 11.52 27.31 -4.05
C LEU A 291 12.04 28.50 -4.84
N LYS A 292 11.82 28.51 -6.17
CA LYS A 292 12.15 29.66 -7.02
C LYS A 292 11.34 30.89 -6.62
N SER A 293 10.05 30.73 -6.33
CA SER A 293 9.18 31.82 -5.89
C SER A 293 9.56 32.35 -4.50
N ILE A 294 9.95 31.49 -3.55
CA ILE A 294 10.48 31.90 -2.23
C ILE A 294 11.76 32.73 -2.40
N ALA A 295 12.68 32.29 -3.25
CA ALA A 295 13.95 32.98 -3.48
C ALA A 295 13.80 34.35 -4.17
N VAL A 296 12.65 34.61 -4.81
CA VAL A 296 12.31 35.92 -5.36
C VAL A 296 11.78 36.85 -4.26
N ASN A 297 10.99 36.32 -3.32
CA ASN A 297 10.38 37.11 -2.23
C ASN A 297 11.32 37.37 -1.03
N HIS A 298 12.35 36.53 -0.85
CA HIS A 298 13.38 36.71 0.19
C HIS A 298 14.79 36.65 -0.42
N PRO A 299 15.33 37.80 -0.90
CA PRO A 299 16.62 37.84 -1.58
C PRO A 299 17.81 37.41 -0.71
N ASP A 300 17.68 37.49 0.62
CA ASP A 300 18.74 37.11 1.58
C ASP A 300 19.05 35.61 1.59
N LEU A 301 18.12 34.75 1.15
CA LEU A 301 18.35 33.30 1.03
C LEU A 301 19.22 32.91 -0.16
N LYS A 302 19.46 33.80 -1.14
CA LYS A 302 20.37 33.55 -2.27
C LYS A 302 21.85 33.52 -1.85
N ASN A 303 22.21 34.13 -0.73
CA ASN A 303 23.61 34.29 -0.30
C ASN A 303 24.15 33.12 0.53
N GLY A 304 23.34 32.10 0.84
CA GLY A 304 23.73 30.95 1.68
C GLY A 304 24.64 29.90 1.03
N ARG A 305 25.03 30.05 -0.24
CA ARG A 305 25.96 29.13 -0.93
C ARG A 305 27.37 29.70 -1.04
N LYS A 306 27.99 30.05 0.09
CA LYS A 306 29.45 30.16 0.22
C LYS A 306 29.92 29.59 1.55
N TYR A 307 29.72 28.28 1.75
CA TYR A 307 30.56 27.54 2.70
C TYR A 307 31.82 27.14 1.96
N SER A 308 32.89 27.90 2.19
CA SER A 308 34.25 27.47 1.88
C SER A 308 34.62 26.36 2.87
N TRP A 309 34.98 25.19 2.33
CA TRP A 309 35.57 24.12 3.12
C TRP A 309 36.96 24.55 3.57
N VAL A 310 37.09 24.94 4.83
CA VAL A 310 38.39 25.07 5.49
C VAL A 310 38.69 23.71 6.10
N HIS A 311 39.68 23.01 5.54
CA HIS A 311 40.22 21.80 6.16
C HIS A 311 40.96 22.19 7.45
N PRO A 312 40.67 21.55 8.60
CA PRO A 312 41.46 21.75 9.79
C PRO A 312 42.81 21.06 9.64
N SER A 313 43.87 21.79 9.98
CA SER A 313 45.25 21.31 10.15
C SER A 313 45.42 20.62 11.50
#